data_AF-A0A9D5BTA9-F1
#
_entry.id   AF-A0A9D5BTA9-F1
#
_cell.length_a   1.000
_cell.length_b   1.000
_cell.length_c   1.000
_cell.angle_alpha   90.00
_cell.angle_beta   90.00
_cell.angle_gamma   90.00
#
_symmetry.space_group_name_H-M   'P 1'
#
loop_
_entity.id
_entity.type
_entity.pdbx_description
1 polymer ?
#
loop_
_entity_poly.entity_id
_entity_poly.type
_entity_poly.pdbx_seq_one_letter_code
_entity_poly.pdbx_strand_id
1 'polypeptide(L)'
;MSFGVSEFSLTNPKSLMEHFEFQSNVKETLYRAIKGKPKLLPSILTLALNDALTYDKATKSGGPNGSIRLRPDNSGLSAALDLVREAKKEIDSYSKGGPISFVDLTQYAAQAVIKKTFLDSVVRKCGGNEEKGRSLYTAYGSNGQVA
;
A
#
# COMPACT_ATOMS: atom_id res chain seq x y z
N MET A 1 -35.88 8.74 1.74
CA MET A 1 -35.13 7.52 1.40
C MET A 1 -33.81 7.57 2.16
N SER A 2 -33.69 6.79 3.24
CA SER A 2 -32.45 6.69 4.00
C SER A 2 -31.56 5.70 3.29
N PHE A 3 -30.43 6.16 2.75
CA PHE A 3 -29.38 5.27 2.27
C PHE A 3 -28.72 4.67 3.51
N GLY A 4 -29.06 3.42 3.82
CA GLY A 4 -28.39 2.64 4.84
C GLY A 4 -26.95 2.38 4.41
N VAL A 5 -26.02 3.22 4.86
CA VAL A 5 -24.61 2.87 4.87
C VAL A 5 -24.50 1.77 5.92
N SER A 6 -24.26 0.53 5.50
CA SER A 6 -23.98 -0.55 6.44
C SER A 6 -22.76 -0.14 7.26
N GLU A 7 -22.95 0.18 8.54
CA GLU A 7 -21.84 0.44 9.45
C GLU A 7 -20.96 -0.81 9.53
N PHE A 8 -19.74 -0.70 9.00
CA PHE A 8 -18.71 -1.70 9.23
C PHE A 8 -18.36 -1.69 10.72
N SER A 9 -18.89 -2.65 11.46
CA SER A 9 -18.57 -2.82 12.87
C SER A 9 -17.40 -3.78 13.06
N LEU A 10 -16.33 -3.32 13.71
CA LEU A 10 -15.18 -4.15 14.11
C LEU A 10 -15.51 -5.17 15.21
N THR A 11 -16.72 -5.12 15.78
CA THR A 11 -17.15 -6.06 16.84
C THR A 11 -17.86 -7.31 16.29
N ASN A 12 -18.18 -7.34 14.99
CA ASN A 12 -18.75 -8.51 14.35
C ASN A 12 -17.62 -9.38 13.75
N PRO A 13 -17.48 -10.66 14.15
CA PRO A 13 -16.39 -11.51 13.68
C PRO A 13 -16.40 -11.75 12.17
N LYS A 14 -17.56 -11.68 11.51
CA LYS A 14 -17.65 -11.87 10.04
C LYS A 14 -17.05 -10.69 9.28
N SER A 15 -17.41 -9.45 9.64
CA SER A 15 -16.86 -8.25 9.00
C SER A 15 -15.36 -8.11 9.26
N LEU A 16 -14.88 -8.52 10.43
CA LEU A 16 -13.46 -8.53 10.74
C LEU A 16 -12.67 -9.48 9.82
N MET A 17 -13.18 -10.70 9.60
CA MET A 17 -12.54 -11.65 8.68
C MET A 17 -12.54 -11.14 7.24
N GLU A 18 -13.65 -10.57 6.77
CA GLU A 18 -13.74 -9.97 5.43
C GLU A 18 -12.71 -8.84 5.24
N HIS A 19 -12.47 -8.03 6.27
CA HIS A 19 -11.44 -6.99 6.24
C HIS A 19 -10.03 -7.56 6.13
N PHE A 20 -9.69 -8.59 6.91
CA PHE A 20 -8.37 -9.22 6.83
C PHE A 20 -8.14 -9.92 5.49
N GLU A 21 -9.14 -10.62 4.96
CA GLU A 21 -9.08 -11.21 3.63
C GLU A 21 -8.84 -10.14 2.56
N PHE A 22 -9.60 -9.05 2.61
CA PHE A 22 -9.42 -7.93 1.69
C PHE A 22 -8.02 -7.32 1.80
N GLN A 23 -7.55 -7.07 3.02
CA GLN A 23 -6.22 -6.52 3.26
C GLN A 23 -5.11 -7.44 2.73
N SER A 24 -5.25 -8.76 2.88
CA SER A 24 -4.33 -9.76 2.35
C SER A 24 -4.28 -9.70 0.82
N ASN A 25 -5.44 -9.67 0.16
CA ASN A 25 -5.54 -9.57 -1.30
C ASN A 25 -4.94 -8.27 -1.85
N VAL A 26 -5.16 -7.14 -1.15
CA VAL A 26 -4.54 -5.84 -1.48
C VAL A 26 -3.03 -5.93 -1.39
N LYS A 27 -2.49 -6.48 -0.29
CA LYS A 27 -1.04 -6.66 -0.09
C LYS A 27 -0.42 -7.53 -1.18
N GLU A 28 -1.09 -8.62 -1.56
CA GLU A 28 -0.62 -9.51 -2.64
C GLU A 28 -0.65 -8.82 -4.01
N THR A 29 -1.75 -8.14 -4.35
CA THR A 29 -1.91 -7.41 -5.61
C THR A 29 -0.80 -6.36 -5.77
N LEU A 30 -0.54 -5.58 -4.71
CA LEU A 30 0.50 -4.58 -4.71
C LEU A 30 1.90 -5.19 -4.81
N TYR A 31 2.17 -6.28 -4.09
CA TYR A 31 3.45 -7.00 -4.20
C TYR A 31 3.69 -7.48 -5.64
N ARG A 32 2.68 -8.05 -6.31
CA ARG A 32 2.75 -8.43 -7.72
C ARG A 32 2.97 -7.22 -8.63
N ALA A 33 2.25 -6.12 -8.39
CA ALA A 33 2.32 -4.93 -9.22
C ALA A 33 3.71 -4.26 -9.22
N ILE A 34 4.41 -4.28 -8.08
CA ILE A 34 5.77 -3.71 -7.94
C ILE A 34 6.88 -4.71 -8.30
N LYS A 35 6.60 -6.01 -8.32
CA LYS A 35 7.57 -7.04 -8.71
C LYS A 35 8.03 -6.79 -10.14
N GLY A 36 9.34 -6.78 -10.36
CA GLY A 36 9.94 -6.53 -11.68
C GLY A 36 9.95 -5.05 -12.11
N LYS A 37 9.52 -4.10 -11.27
CA LYS A 37 9.56 -2.66 -11.55
C LYS A 37 10.45 -1.88 -10.57
N PRO A 38 11.72 -2.29 -10.35
CA PRO A 38 12.58 -1.74 -9.29
C PRO A 38 12.78 -0.21 -9.39
N LYS A 39 12.74 0.35 -10.59
CA LYS A 39 12.89 1.80 -10.84
C LYS A 39 11.73 2.65 -10.28
N LEU A 40 10.55 2.06 -10.06
CA LEU A 40 9.37 2.78 -9.56
C LEU A 40 9.25 2.76 -8.03
N LEU A 41 10.01 1.92 -7.34
CA LEU A 41 9.94 1.75 -5.88
C LEU A 41 10.21 3.08 -5.16
N PRO A 42 11.28 3.84 -5.46
CA PRO A 42 11.50 5.14 -4.83
C PRO A 42 10.35 6.12 -5.09
N SER A 43 9.84 6.18 -6.32
CA SER A 43 8.73 7.08 -6.68
C SER A 43 7.43 6.76 -5.93
N ILE A 44 7.14 5.47 -5.67
CA ILE A 44 5.98 5.06 -4.84
C ILE A 44 6.16 5.53 -3.40
N LEU A 45 7.37 5.43 -2.83
CA LEU A 45 7.65 5.98 -1.50
C LEU A 45 7.52 7.50 -1.48
N THR A 46 8.01 8.18 -2.52
CA THR A 46 7.87 9.64 -2.68
C THR A 46 6.41 10.06 -2.74
N LEU A 47 5.52 9.30 -3.39
CA LEU A 47 4.08 9.60 -3.40
C LEU A 47 3.49 9.59 -2.00
N ALA A 48 3.72 8.51 -1.23
CA ALA A 48 3.20 8.39 0.13
C ALA A 48 3.77 9.46 1.07
N LEU A 49 5.07 9.76 0.92
CA LEU A 49 5.74 10.79 1.70
C LEU A 49 5.21 12.19 1.36
N ASN A 50 5.13 12.54 0.08
CA ASN A 50 4.70 13.87 -0.35
C ASN A 50 3.25 14.18 0.01
N ASP A 51 2.37 13.17 0.04
CA ASP A 51 1.00 13.33 0.53
C ASP A 51 1.01 13.63 2.04
N ALA A 52 1.71 12.80 2.83
CA ALA A 52 1.80 12.95 4.28
C ALA A 52 2.46 14.27 4.73
N LEU A 53 3.50 14.73 4.03
CA LEU A 53 4.22 15.95 4.35
C LEU A 53 3.43 17.24 4.06
N THR A 54 2.22 17.15 3.51
CA THR A 54 1.33 18.32 3.41
C THR A 54 0.69 18.69 4.74
N TYR A 55 0.84 17.88 5.79
CA TYR A 55 0.19 18.13 7.07
C TYR A 55 0.71 19.42 7.72
N ASP A 56 -0.19 20.36 7.96
CA ASP A 56 0.07 21.55 8.76
C ASP A 56 -0.64 21.47 10.11
N LYS A 57 0.14 21.59 11.19
CA LYS A 57 -0.36 21.45 12.57
C LYS A 57 -1.28 22.60 12.98
N ALA A 58 -1.01 23.82 12.51
CA ALA A 58 -1.76 25.01 12.92
C ALA A 58 -3.20 24.95 12.41
N THR A 59 -3.37 24.57 11.15
CA THR A 59 -4.66 24.46 10.48
C THR A 59 -5.30 23.08 10.61
N LYS A 60 -4.52 22.06 11.03
CA LYS A 60 -4.93 20.63 11.02
C LYS A 60 -5.37 20.18 9.63
N SER A 61 -4.75 20.73 8.59
CA SER A 61 -5.07 20.45 7.19
C SER A 61 -3.93 19.70 6.50
N GLY A 62 -4.21 19.12 5.33
CA GLY A 62 -3.25 18.27 4.62
C GLY A 62 -3.11 16.87 5.23
N GLY A 63 -1.92 16.29 5.11
CA GLY A 63 -1.62 14.93 5.55
C GLY A 63 -1.97 13.85 4.53
N PRO A 64 -1.88 12.56 4.91
CA PRO A 64 -2.22 11.45 4.03
C PRO A 64 -3.74 11.46 3.78
N ASN A 65 -4.16 12.10 2.68
CA ASN A 65 -5.56 12.28 2.31
C ASN A 65 -5.80 12.00 0.81
N GLY A 66 -4.76 11.56 0.10
CA GLY A 66 -4.77 11.23 -1.32
C GLY A 66 -4.74 12.44 -2.25
N SER A 67 -4.59 13.67 -1.73
CA SER A 67 -4.50 14.89 -2.53
C SER A 67 -3.35 14.86 -3.52
N ILE A 68 -2.30 14.08 -3.23
CA ILE A 68 -1.16 13.89 -4.12
C ILE A 68 -1.57 13.55 -5.55
N ARG A 69 -2.66 12.81 -5.80
CA ARG A 69 -3.10 12.46 -7.17
C ARG A 69 -3.55 13.65 -8.03
N LEU A 70 -3.86 14.78 -7.40
CA LEU A 70 -4.40 15.99 -8.04
C LEU A 70 -3.36 17.11 -8.15
N ARG A 71 -2.17 16.92 -7.57
CA ARG A 71 -1.16 17.99 -7.51
C ARG A 71 -0.38 18.09 -8.82
N PRO A 72 -0.12 19.33 -9.29
CA PRO A 72 0.69 19.57 -10.49
C PRO A 72 2.18 19.24 -10.27
N ASP A 73 2.67 19.34 -9.03
CA ASP A 73 4.09 19.18 -8.66
C ASP A 73 4.60 17.71 -8.67
N ASN A 74 3.84 16.78 -9.23
CA ASN A 74 4.23 15.37 -9.32
C ASN A 74 5.06 15.05 -10.57
N SER A 75 5.79 16.03 -11.10
CA SER A 75 6.67 15.83 -12.25
C SER A 75 7.65 14.69 -11.94
N GLY A 76 7.63 13.64 -12.77
CA GLY A 76 8.46 12.44 -12.58
C GLY A 76 7.83 11.31 -11.73
N LEU A 77 6.62 11.48 -11.20
CA LEU A 77 5.90 10.44 -10.44
C LEU A 77 4.72 9.81 -11.22
N SER A 78 4.49 10.22 -12.47
CA SER A 78 3.36 9.75 -13.28
C SER A 78 3.32 8.23 -13.42
N ALA A 79 4.44 7.59 -13.74
CA ALA A 79 4.52 6.14 -13.88
C ALA A 79 4.19 5.39 -12.56
N ALA A 80 4.54 5.97 -11.40
CA ALA A 80 4.18 5.40 -10.11
C ALA A 80 2.69 5.61 -9.80
N LEU A 81 2.14 6.78 -10.12
CA LEU A 81 0.70 7.05 -10.00
C LEU A 81 -0.12 6.11 -10.90
N ASP A 82 0.34 5.86 -12.13
CA ASP A 82 -0.35 4.96 -13.05
C ASP A 82 -0.31 3.52 -12.58
N LEU A 83 0.82 3.04 -12.05
CA LEU A 83 0.90 1.73 -11.40
C LEU A 83 -0.10 1.61 -10.26
N VAL A 84 -0.18 2.62 -9.39
CA VAL A 84 -1.13 2.65 -8.27
C VAL A 84 -2.58 2.68 -8.77
N ARG A 85 -2.88 3.43 -9.84
CA ARG A 85 -4.23 3.47 -10.45
C ARG A 85 -4.62 2.13 -11.08
N GLU A 86 -3.70 1.45 -11.77
CA GLU A 86 -3.97 0.12 -12.32
C GLU A 86 -4.21 -0.90 -11.21
N ALA A 87 -3.38 -0.90 -10.16
CA ALA A 87 -3.61 -1.73 -8.99
C ALA A 87 -4.96 -1.43 -8.32
N LYS A 88 -5.36 -0.14 -8.29
CA LYS A 88 -6.68 0.26 -7.77
C LYS A 88 -7.82 -0.40 -8.55
N LYS A 89 -7.77 -0.36 -9.89
CA LYS A 89 -8.81 -0.95 -10.75
C LYS A 89 -8.98 -2.45 -10.46
N GLU A 90 -7.85 -3.15 -10.32
CA GLU A 90 -7.85 -4.57 -9.96
C GLU A 90 -8.45 -4.80 -8.57
N ILE A 91 -7.99 -4.06 -7.55
CA ILE A 91 -8.49 -4.15 -6.18
C ILE A 91 -9.98 -3.87 -6.08
N ASP A 92 -10.44 -2.79 -6.73
CA ASP A 92 -11.85 -2.41 -6.73
C ASP A 92 -12.73 -3.47 -7.40
N SER A 93 -12.20 -4.23 -8.38
CA SER A 93 -12.96 -5.26 -9.09
C SER A 93 -13.35 -6.46 -8.22
N TYR A 94 -12.58 -6.75 -7.16
CA TYR A 94 -12.87 -7.84 -6.22
C TYR A 94 -13.30 -7.36 -4.83
N SER A 95 -13.38 -6.04 -4.61
CA SER A 95 -13.80 -5.49 -3.33
C SER A 95 -15.30 -5.70 -3.11
N LYS A 96 -15.65 -6.33 -1.99
CA LYS A 96 -17.05 -6.50 -1.55
C LYS A 96 -17.56 -5.29 -0.76
N GLY A 97 -16.66 -4.46 -0.22
CA GLY A 97 -16.96 -3.32 0.66
C GLY A 97 -16.95 -1.95 -0.02
N GLY A 98 -16.95 -1.92 -1.36
CA GLY A 98 -16.79 -0.70 -2.14
C GLY A 98 -15.33 -0.38 -2.49
N PRO A 99 -15.09 0.68 -3.28
CA PRO A 99 -13.75 0.98 -3.79
C PRO A 99 -12.78 1.37 -2.66
N ILE A 100 -11.54 0.90 -2.74
CA ILE A 100 -10.50 1.30 -1.77
C ILE A 100 -10.23 2.80 -1.91
N SER A 101 -10.00 3.50 -0.79
CA SER A 101 -9.61 4.90 -0.85
C SER A 101 -8.23 5.04 -1.51
N PHE A 102 -7.99 6.14 -2.23
CA PHE A 102 -6.69 6.36 -2.86
C PHE A 102 -5.57 6.55 -1.82
N VAL A 103 -5.91 7.10 -0.64
CA VAL A 103 -4.95 7.27 0.46
C VAL A 103 -4.50 5.91 1.01
N ASP A 104 -5.44 5.03 1.35
CA ASP A 104 -5.10 3.71 1.90
C ASP A 104 -4.27 2.92 0.89
N LEU A 105 -4.68 2.97 -0.38
CA LEU A 105 -3.95 2.32 -1.46
C LEU A 105 -2.51 2.82 -1.59
N THR A 106 -2.30 4.14 -1.53
CA THR A 106 -0.96 4.74 -1.65
C THR A 106 -0.08 4.34 -0.46
N GLN A 107 -0.64 4.29 0.75
CA GLN A 107 0.10 3.86 1.95
C GLN A 107 0.37 2.35 1.94
N TYR A 108 -0.57 1.51 1.49
CA TYR A 108 -0.32 0.08 1.27
C TYR A 108 0.74 -0.16 0.20
N ALA A 109 0.75 0.63 -0.88
CA ALA A 109 1.78 0.54 -1.92
C ALA A 109 3.16 0.86 -1.33
N ALA A 110 3.28 1.92 -0.53
CA ALA A 110 4.51 2.23 0.18
C ALA A 110 4.93 1.13 1.17
N GLN A 111 3.99 0.55 1.91
CA GLN A 111 4.24 -0.60 2.79
C GLN A 111 4.79 -1.80 1.99
N ALA A 112 4.20 -2.11 0.84
CA ALA A 112 4.66 -3.18 -0.03
C ALA A 112 6.09 -2.93 -0.55
N VAL A 113 6.40 -1.68 -0.91
CA VAL A 113 7.76 -1.29 -1.32
C VAL A 113 8.76 -1.45 -0.18
N ILE A 114 8.45 -1.02 1.04
CA ILE A 114 9.34 -1.18 2.20
C ILE A 114 9.63 -2.65 2.47
N LYS A 115 8.60 -3.51 2.42
CA LYS A 115 8.77 -4.96 2.56
C LYS A 115 9.65 -5.53 1.45
N LYS A 116 9.45 -5.08 0.20
CA LYS A 116 10.25 -5.52 -0.95
C LYS A 116 11.72 -5.12 -0.83
N THR A 117 12.02 -3.88 -0.44
CA THR A 117 13.41 -3.41 -0.29
C THR A 117 14.12 -4.13 0.85
N PHE A 118 13.41 -4.45 1.93
CA PHE A 118 13.96 -5.29 3.00
C PHE A 118 14.22 -6.71 2.50
N LEU A 119 13.25 -7.36 1.85
CA LEU A 119 13.45 -8.69 1.25
C LEU A 119 14.65 -8.71 0.30
N ASP A 120 14.80 -7.71 -0.57
CA ASP A 120 15.95 -7.60 -1.49
C ASP A 120 17.28 -7.48 -0.75
N SER A 121 17.31 -6.73 0.35
CA SER A 121 18.48 -6.62 1.21
C SER A 121 18.83 -7.97 1.84
N VAL A 122 17.84 -8.72 2.28
CA VAL A 122 18.01 -10.06 2.87
C VAL A 122 18.51 -11.05 1.81
N VAL A 123 17.91 -11.09 0.62
CA VAL A 123 18.36 -11.95 -0.50
C VAL A 123 19.80 -11.64 -0.87
N ARG A 124 20.17 -10.34 -0.94
CA ARG A 124 21.56 -9.93 -1.19
C ARG A 124 22.51 -10.42 -0.09
N LYS A 125 22.11 -10.35 1.18
CA LYS A 125 22.90 -10.90 2.31
C LYS A 125 23.02 -12.42 2.25
N CYS A 126 22.06 -13.12 1.63
CA CYS A 126 22.11 -14.55 1.36
C CYS A 126 22.87 -14.91 0.05
N GLY A 127 23.68 -14.01 -0.50
CA GLY A 127 24.46 -14.26 -1.71
C GLY A 127 23.62 -14.40 -2.98
N GLY A 128 22.43 -13.79 -3.02
CA GLY A 128 21.50 -13.89 -4.14
C GLY A 128 20.61 -15.13 -4.10
N ASN A 129 20.70 -15.99 -3.07
CA ASN A 129 19.81 -17.12 -2.91
C ASN A 129 18.43 -16.64 -2.43
N GLU A 130 17.46 -16.62 -3.36
CA GLU A 130 16.12 -16.11 -3.06
C GLU A 130 15.35 -16.95 -2.04
N GLU A 131 15.51 -18.28 -2.07
CA GLU A 131 14.80 -19.19 -1.16
C GLU A 131 15.25 -18.98 0.28
N LYS A 132 16.56 -19.00 0.53
CA LYS A 132 17.16 -18.68 1.83
C LYS A 132 16.79 -17.27 2.27
N GLY A 133 16.81 -16.32 1.34
CA GLY A 133 16.43 -14.94 1.62
C GLY A 133 14.97 -14.81 2.06
N ARG A 134 14.04 -15.52 1.42
CA ARG A 134 12.63 -15.57 1.83
C ARG A 134 12.47 -16.20 3.21
N SER A 135 13.12 -17.33 3.48
CA SER A 135 13.08 -17.97 4.81
C SER A 135 13.57 -17.02 5.90
N LEU A 136 14.70 -16.33 5.68
CA LEU A 136 15.26 -15.40 6.65
C LEU A 136 14.39 -14.15 6.82
N TYR A 137 13.81 -13.62 5.75
CA TYR A 137 12.88 -12.49 5.81
C TYR A 137 11.58 -12.85 6.54
N THR A 138 11.04 -14.05 6.34
CA THR A 138 9.84 -14.50 7.08
C THR A 138 10.11 -14.53 8.58
N ALA A 139 11.29 -15.00 8.99
CA ALA A 139 11.67 -15.09 10.41
C ALA A 139 12.01 -13.72 11.04
N TYR A 140 12.73 -12.84 10.33
CA TYR A 140 13.32 -11.61 10.90
C TYR A 140 12.94 -10.31 10.18
N GLY A 141 11.95 -10.34 9.28
CA GLY A 141 11.50 -9.19 8.50
C GLY A 141 10.64 -8.18 9.27
N SER A 142 10.57 -8.30 10.61
CA SER A 142 9.75 -7.44 11.48
C SER A 142 8.28 -7.38 11.07
N ASN A 143 7.73 -8.47 10.53
CA ASN A 143 6.35 -8.51 10.05
C ASN A 143 5.32 -8.17 11.15
N GLY A 144 5.63 -8.45 12.42
CA GLY A 144 4.78 -8.10 13.57
C GLY A 144 4.75 -6.62 13.95
N GLN A 145 5.70 -5.79 13.47
CA GLN A 145 5.72 -4.34 13.74
C GLN A 145 4.71 -3.56 12.87
N VAL A 146 4.23 -4.20 11.80
CA VAL A 146 3.39 -3.61 10.75
C VAL A 146 2.14 -4.46 10.50
N ALA A 147 1.74 -5.25 11.52
CA ALA A 147 0.55 -6.11 11.53
C ALA A 147 -0.73 -5.27 11.42
#